data_AF-A0A9X3PS78-F1
#
_entry.id   AF-A0A9X3PS78-F1
#
_cell.length_a   1.000
_cell.length_b   1.000
_cell.length_c   1.000
_cell.angle_alpha   90.00
_cell.angle_beta   90.00
_cell.angle_gamma   90.00
#
_symmetry.space_group_name_H-M   'P 1'
#
loop_
_entity.id
_entity.type
_entity.pdbx_description
1 polymer ?
#
loop_
_entity_poly.entity_id
_entity_poly.type
_entity_poly.pdbx_seq_one_letter_code
_entity_poly.pdbx_strand_id
1 'polypeptide(L)'
;MKQDPERQVVIPFLKWAGGKQWLTPKLKPLVERTKGRYIEPFLGGGSVFFATLPGKALLSDCNPELIDTYQTVRKEATRVIARLRRFSFTKDCYYRVRQSKPKSPVGRAARFIFLNRTCWNGLYRVNREGAFNVPMGSFDATPDFQVAERLIAAQRALQSATILCQDFEDAIQRAKPGDTVYLDPPYTVAHKNNGFLRYNELVFSWYDQQRLALAARALRERGCMVILSNVDHPGIADLYKGFRIKKLERRSLVAGETTKRRLITELLITSFLTDE
;
A
#
# COMPACT_ATOMS: atom_id res chain seq x y z
N MET A 1 -27.85 -0.41 17.23
CA MET A 1 -27.32 -0.84 15.93
C MET A 1 -26.60 -2.16 16.15
N LYS A 2 -27.17 -3.28 15.71
CA LYS A 2 -26.53 -4.60 15.86
C LYS A 2 -25.24 -4.61 15.05
N GLN A 3 -24.12 -4.95 15.68
CA GLN A 3 -22.84 -5.18 15.02
C GLN A 3 -23.02 -6.34 14.03
N ASP A 4 -22.62 -6.13 12.79
CA ASP A 4 -22.62 -7.13 11.73
C ASP A 4 -21.51 -8.16 12.02
N PRO A 5 -21.84 -9.41 12.37
CA PRO A 5 -20.86 -10.41 12.72
C PRO A 5 -20.20 -10.89 11.41
N GLU A 6 -18.90 -10.64 11.28
CA GLU A 6 -18.05 -10.97 10.13
C GLU A 6 -18.13 -10.01 8.93
N ARG A 7 -17.64 -8.77 9.09
CA ARG A 7 -16.99 -8.11 7.95
C ARG A 7 -15.77 -8.94 7.52
N GLN A 8 -15.99 -9.80 6.54
CA GLN A 8 -14.97 -10.65 5.94
C GLN A 8 -13.77 -9.82 5.51
N VAL A 9 -12.58 -10.13 6.04
CA VAL A 9 -11.32 -9.46 5.67
C VAL A 9 -11.11 -9.64 4.17
N VAL A 10 -10.99 -8.53 3.43
CA VAL A 10 -10.65 -8.60 2.01
C VAL A 10 -9.13 -8.73 1.88
N ILE A 11 -8.68 -9.75 1.15
CA ILE A 11 -7.25 -9.94 0.89
C ILE A 11 -6.86 -9.07 -0.31
N PRO A 12 -5.82 -8.22 -0.20
CA PRO A 12 -5.26 -7.49 -1.34
C PRO A 12 -5.02 -8.38 -2.56
N PHE A 13 -5.44 -7.90 -3.74
CA PHE A 13 -5.22 -8.60 -5.00
C PHE A 13 -3.78 -8.44 -5.53
N LEU A 14 -3.04 -7.42 -5.06
CA LEU A 14 -1.62 -7.19 -5.35
C LEU A 14 -0.72 -7.70 -4.24
N LYS A 15 0.46 -8.20 -4.61
CA LYS A 15 1.62 -8.28 -3.70
C LYS A 15 2.29 -6.90 -3.71
N TRP A 16 2.57 -6.34 -2.54
CA TRP A 16 3.23 -5.04 -2.48
C TRP A 16 4.35 -5.06 -1.44
N ALA A 17 5.50 -4.51 -1.81
CA ALA A 17 6.60 -4.35 -0.87
C ALA A 17 6.15 -3.48 0.31
N GLY A 18 6.48 -3.88 1.53
CA GLY A 18 6.10 -3.14 2.73
C GLY A 18 4.66 -3.39 3.22
N GLY A 19 3.91 -4.31 2.61
CA GLY A 19 2.52 -4.62 2.99
C GLY A 19 2.31 -4.79 4.50
N LYS A 20 1.35 -4.03 5.04
CA LYS A 20 1.10 -3.88 6.48
C LYS A 20 0.03 -4.83 7.03
N GLN A 21 -0.17 -5.97 6.38
CA GLN A 21 -1.11 -7.01 6.83
C GLN A 21 -0.86 -7.44 8.28
N TRP A 22 0.40 -7.52 8.71
CA TRP A 22 0.76 -7.86 10.09
C TRP A 22 0.36 -6.78 11.11
N LEU A 23 0.21 -5.53 10.67
CA LEU A 23 -0.12 -4.36 11.50
C LEU A 23 -1.63 -4.13 11.58
N THR A 24 -2.42 -4.71 10.67
CA THR A 24 -3.88 -4.50 10.60
C THR A 24 -4.63 -4.84 11.88
N PRO A 25 -4.26 -5.86 12.70
CA PRO A 25 -4.97 -6.11 13.96
C PRO A 25 -4.83 -4.96 14.96
N LYS A 26 -3.73 -4.19 14.88
CA LYS A 26 -3.51 -3.01 15.74
C LYS A 26 -4.17 -1.75 15.18
N LEU A 27 -4.29 -1.64 13.85
CA LEU A 27 -4.89 -0.48 13.19
C LEU A 27 -6.40 -0.56 13.14
N LYS A 28 -6.98 -1.75 13.07
CA LYS A 28 -8.42 -1.94 12.91
C LYS A 28 -9.25 -1.21 13.98
N PRO A 29 -8.97 -1.34 15.30
CA PRO A 29 -9.70 -0.60 16.32
C PRO A 29 -9.58 0.92 16.16
N LEU A 30 -8.43 1.41 15.68
CA LEU A 30 -8.21 2.84 15.44
C LEU A 30 -9.03 3.31 14.24
N VAL A 31 -9.02 2.57 13.13
CA VAL A 31 -9.79 2.91 11.93
C VAL A 31 -11.30 2.82 12.19
N GLU A 32 -11.76 1.89 13.02
CA GLU A 32 -13.17 1.78 13.41
C GLU A 32 -13.70 3.00 14.18
N ARG A 33 -12.82 3.77 14.83
CA ARG A 33 -13.16 5.03 15.52
C ARG A 33 -13.32 6.23 14.59
N THR A 34 -13.08 6.04 13.28
CA THR A 34 -13.17 7.12 12.29
C THR A 34 -14.57 7.72 12.28
N LYS A 35 -14.68 9.02 12.52
CA LYS A 35 -15.95 9.76 12.47
C LYS A 35 -16.24 10.30 11.06
N GLY A 36 -15.19 10.71 10.35
CA GLY A 36 -15.24 11.21 8.97
C GLY A 36 -14.90 10.12 7.95
N ARG A 37 -13.96 10.42 7.07
CA ARG A 37 -13.40 9.50 6.07
C ARG A 37 -12.10 8.89 6.58
N TYR A 38 -11.81 7.69 6.08
CA TYR A 38 -10.47 7.13 6.13
C TYR A 38 -9.66 7.63 4.93
N ILE A 39 -8.45 8.12 5.15
CA ILE A 39 -7.56 8.64 4.11
C ILE A 39 -6.25 7.85 4.15
N GLU A 40 -5.86 7.27 3.01
CA GLU A 40 -4.61 6.52 2.86
C GLU A 40 -3.84 7.09 1.66
N PRO A 41 -2.95 8.09 1.88
CA PRO A 41 -2.21 8.77 0.82
C PRO A 41 -1.09 7.95 0.16
N PHE A 42 -0.73 6.83 0.78
CA PHE A 42 0.29 5.89 0.32
C PHE A 42 -0.33 4.49 0.20
N LEU A 43 -1.29 4.35 -0.70
CA LEU A 43 -2.13 3.16 -0.80
C LEU A 43 -1.31 1.87 -0.95
N GLY A 44 -0.34 1.86 -1.86
CA GLY A 44 0.41 0.65 -2.19
C GLY A 44 -0.51 -0.55 -2.48
N GLY A 45 -0.38 -1.62 -1.67
CA GLY A 45 -1.25 -2.80 -1.77
C GLY A 45 -2.64 -2.66 -1.12
N GLY A 46 -2.92 -1.57 -0.40
CA GLY A 46 -4.19 -1.30 0.28
C GLY A 46 -4.50 -2.26 1.41
N SER A 47 -3.47 -2.84 2.06
CA SER A 47 -3.67 -3.87 3.08
C SER A 47 -4.47 -3.39 4.28
N VAL A 48 -4.33 -2.11 4.65
CA VAL A 48 -5.07 -1.54 5.79
C VAL A 48 -6.50 -1.24 5.40
N PHE A 49 -6.72 -0.54 4.27
CA PHE A 49 -8.05 -0.35 3.71
C PHE A 49 -8.86 -1.65 3.61
N PHE A 50 -8.32 -2.70 2.98
CA PHE A 50 -9.04 -3.95 2.76
C PHE A 50 -9.29 -4.76 4.05
N ALA A 51 -8.45 -4.61 5.07
CA ALA A 51 -8.64 -5.28 6.36
C ALA A 51 -9.62 -4.56 7.29
N THR A 52 -9.81 -3.25 7.10
CA THR A 52 -10.63 -2.41 7.98
C THR A 52 -11.98 -2.03 7.38
N LEU A 53 -12.09 -2.04 6.04
CA LEU A 53 -13.30 -1.74 5.27
C LEU A 53 -14.04 -0.49 5.79
N PRO A 54 -13.38 0.68 5.81
CA PRO A 54 -13.97 1.91 6.31
C PRO A 54 -15.18 2.33 5.45
N GLY A 55 -16.13 3.02 6.07
CA GLY A 55 -17.39 3.40 5.41
C GLY A 55 -17.22 4.35 4.22
N LYS A 56 -16.34 5.36 4.34
CA LYS A 56 -15.96 6.27 3.25
C LYS A 56 -14.44 6.40 3.24
N ALA A 57 -13.83 6.28 2.06
CA ALA A 57 -12.38 6.36 1.95
C ALA A 57 -11.90 7.33 0.84
N LEU A 58 -10.76 7.96 1.07
CA LEU A 58 -9.93 8.60 0.05
C LEU A 58 -8.60 7.85 -0.03
N LEU A 59 -8.40 7.12 -1.11
CA LEU A 59 -7.21 6.33 -1.36
C LEU A 59 -6.39 7.03 -2.45
N SER A 60 -5.09 7.20 -2.22
CA SER A 60 -4.21 7.72 -3.27
C SER A 60 -2.82 7.12 -3.20
N ASP A 61 -2.09 7.30 -4.29
CA ASP A 61 -0.69 6.93 -4.45
C ASP A 61 -0.13 7.78 -5.60
N CYS A 62 1.18 8.00 -5.63
CA CYS A 62 1.83 8.71 -6.72
C CYS A 62 2.04 7.82 -7.95
N ASN A 63 1.88 6.51 -7.83
CA ASN A 63 2.05 5.56 -8.93
C ASN A 63 0.81 5.50 -9.85
N PRO A 64 0.90 6.01 -11.10
CA PRO A 64 -0.26 6.05 -12.00
C PRO A 64 -0.69 4.65 -12.48
N GLU A 65 0.23 3.71 -12.69
CA GLU A 65 -0.14 2.34 -13.10
C GLU A 65 -0.91 1.62 -11.98
N LEU A 66 -0.52 1.87 -10.72
CA LEU A 66 -1.21 1.33 -9.55
C LEU A 66 -2.63 1.89 -9.45
N ILE A 67 -2.77 3.21 -9.49
CA ILE A 67 -4.08 3.86 -9.35
C ILE A 67 -5.01 3.55 -10.51
N ASP A 68 -4.53 3.54 -11.76
CA ASP A 68 -5.30 3.11 -12.93
C ASP A 68 -5.80 1.67 -12.76
N THR A 69 -4.96 0.79 -12.20
CA THR A 69 -5.35 -0.60 -11.88
C THR A 69 -6.47 -0.64 -10.85
N TYR A 70 -6.35 0.06 -9.72
CA TYR A 70 -7.41 0.12 -8.70
C TYR A 70 -8.72 0.69 -9.24
N GLN A 71 -8.66 1.79 -9.99
CA GLN A 71 -9.84 2.41 -10.60
C GLN A 71 -10.51 1.47 -11.61
N THR A 72 -9.71 0.76 -12.42
CA THR A 72 -10.22 -0.22 -13.39
C THR A 72 -10.85 -1.42 -12.68
N VAL A 73 -10.23 -1.95 -11.63
CA VAL A 73 -10.79 -3.07 -10.84
C VAL A 73 -12.10 -2.65 -10.16
N ARG A 74 -12.19 -1.42 -9.62
CA ARG A 74 -13.43 -0.88 -9.06
C ARG A 74 -14.57 -0.85 -10.09
N LYS A 75 -14.27 -0.62 -11.37
CA LYS A 75 -15.28 -0.48 -12.43
C LYS A 75 -15.58 -1.78 -13.19
N GLU A 76 -14.57 -2.61 -13.44
CA GLU A 76 -14.61 -3.64 -14.48
C GLU A 76 -13.88 -4.95 -14.08
N ALA A 77 -13.90 -5.36 -12.79
CA ALA A 77 -13.10 -6.51 -12.34
C ALA A 77 -13.38 -7.80 -13.16
N THR A 78 -14.63 -8.08 -13.53
CA THR A 78 -14.97 -9.25 -14.37
C THR A 78 -14.24 -9.23 -15.72
N ARG A 79 -14.10 -8.07 -16.36
CA ARG A 79 -13.38 -7.93 -17.63
C ARG A 79 -11.87 -8.07 -17.43
N VAL A 80 -11.34 -7.56 -16.31
CA VAL A 80 -9.94 -7.76 -15.91
C VAL A 80 -9.64 -9.24 -15.70
N ILE A 81 -10.51 -9.97 -14.98
CA ILE A 81 -10.41 -11.41 -14.76
C ILE A 81 -10.41 -12.17 -16.10
N ALA A 82 -11.36 -11.85 -16.98
CA ALA A 82 -11.43 -12.47 -18.31
C ALA A 82 -10.14 -12.23 -19.12
N ARG A 83 -9.54 -11.03 -19.00
CA ARG A 83 -8.28 -10.72 -19.69
C ARG A 83 -7.08 -11.45 -19.09
N LEU A 84 -7.03 -11.59 -17.75
CA LEU A 84 -5.99 -12.32 -17.02
C LEU A 84 -5.97 -13.81 -17.40
N ARG A 85 -7.14 -14.43 -17.53
CA ARG A 85 -7.28 -15.85 -17.93
C ARG A 85 -6.70 -16.18 -19.31
N ARG A 86 -6.40 -15.16 -20.13
CA ARG A 86 -5.78 -15.34 -21.46
C ARG A 86 -4.25 -15.41 -21.42
N PHE A 87 -3.62 -15.13 -20.29
CA PHE A 87 -2.17 -15.21 -20.15
C PHE A 87 -1.76 -16.62 -19.70
N SER A 88 -0.74 -17.19 -20.35
CA SER A 88 -0.09 -18.42 -19.89
C SER A 88 1.04 -18.10 -18.92
N PHE A 89 1.31 -18.98 -17.96
CA PHE A 89 2.40 -18.82 -17.00
C PHE A 89 3.71 -19.41 -17.51
N THR A 90 4.12 -18.97 -18.69
CA THR A 90 5.39 -19.36 -19.30
C THR A 90 6.35 -18.19 -19.31
N LYS A 91 7.65 -18.49 -19.33
CA LYS A 91 8.71 -17.47 -19.46
C LYS A 91 8.47 -16.56 -20.66
N ASP A 92 8.11 -17.13 -21.79
CA ASP A 92 7.85 -16.38 -23.03
C ASP A 92 6.63 -15.48 -22.92
N CYS A 93 5.53 -15.96 -22.31
CA CYS A 93 4.37 -15.12 -22.06
C CYS A 93 4.70 -14.00 -21.08
N TYR A 94 5.46 -14.27 -20.01
CA TYR A 94 5.90 -13.24 -19.08
C TYR A 94 6.63 -12.10 -19.76
N TYR A 95 7.68 -12.41 -20.53
CA TYR A 95 8.49 -11.36 -21.16
C TYR A 95 7.74 -10.63 -22.28
N ARG A 96 6.86 -11.33 -23.02
CA ARG A 96 5.95 -10.70 -23.99
C ARG A 96 4.96 -9.75 -23.33
N VAL A 97 4.31 -10.15 -22.23
CA VAL A 97 3.41 -9.27 -21.48
C VAL A 97 4.16 -8.10 -20.87
N ARG A 98 5.39 -8.32 -20.36
CA ARG A 98 6.26 -7.27 -19.82
C ARG A 98 6.57 -6.20 -20.86
N GLN A 99 6.85 -6.58 -22.10
CA GLN A 99 7.12 -5.65 -23.20
C GLN A 99 5.85 -5.01 -23.77
N SER A 100 4.68 -5.62 -23.58
CA SER A 100 3.43 -5.10 -24.13
C SER A 100 3.04 -3.74 -23.52
N LYS A 101 2.38 -2.89 -24.32
CA LYS A 101 1.85 -1.58 -23.93
C LYS A 101 0.33 -1.49 -24.24
N PRO A 102 -0.54 -2.15 -23.45
CA PRO A 102 -1.97 -2.14 -23.71
C PRO A 102 -2.56 -0.73 -23.64
N LYS A 103 -3.42 -0.37 -24.60
CA LYS A 103 -4.08 0.96 -24.63
C LYS A 103 -5.34 1.02 -23.77
N SER A 104 -6.06 -0.09 -23.59
CA SER A 104 -7.29 -0.12 -22.80
C SER A 104 -7.02 -0.21 -21.30
N PRO A 105 -7.85 0.43 -20.43
CA PRO A 105 -7.72 0.32 -18.98
C PRO A 105 -7.71 -1.13 -18.48
N VAL A 106 -8.66 -1.96 -18.95
CA VAL A 106 -8.71 -3.39 -18.66
C VAL A 106 -7.42 -4.12 -19.05
N GLY A 107 -6.84 -3.77 -20.20
CA GLY A 107 -5.58 -4.34 -20.67
C GLY A 107 -4.39 -3.97 -19.79
N ARG A 108 -4.30 -2.70 -19.38
CA ARG A 108 -3.24 -2.20 -18.48
C ARG A 108 -3.35 -2.83 -17.09
N ALA A 109 -4.54 -2.83 -16.50
CA ALA A 109 -4.79 -3.45 -15.19
C ALA A 109 -4.47 -4.95 -15.20
N ALA A 110 -4.91 -5.68 -16.23
CA ALA A 110 -4.59 -7.11 -16.37
C ALA A 110 -3.09 -7.36 -16.53
N ARG A 111 -2.39 -6.53 -17.33
CA ARG A 111 -0.92 -6.60 -17.46
C ARG A 111 -0.25 -6.37 -16.11
N PHE A 112 -0.64 -5.31 -15.39
CA PHE A 112 -0.05 -4.94 -14.11
C PHE A 112 -0.22 -6.05 -13.07
N ILE A 113 -1.45 -6.56 -12.90
CA ILE A 113 -1.76 -7.65 -11.97
C ILE A 113 -0.98 -8.91 -12.36
N PHE A 114 -0.97 -9.29 -13.63
CA PHE A 114 -0.23 -10.46 -14.10
C PHE A 114 1.25 -10.35 -13.71
N LEU A 115 1.92 -9.27 -14.12
CA LEU A 115 3.33 -9.04 -13.81
C LEU A 115 3.60 -9.02 -12.32
N ASN A 116 2.76 -8.34 -11.52
CA ASN A 116 2.92 -8.31 -10.07
C ASN A 116 2.80 -9.70 -9.42
N ARG A 117 1.93 -10.56 -9.93
CA ARG A 117 1.72 -11.90 -9.39
C ARG A 117 2.78 -12.89 -9.87
N THR A 118 3.42 -12.63 -11.01
CA THR A 118 4.40 -13.50 -11.65
C THR A 118 5.86 -13.00 -11.57
N CYS A 119 6.12 -11.78 -11.11
CA CYS A 119 7.49 -11.28 -10.98
C CYS A 119 8.13 -11.75 -9.67
N TRP A 120 9.46 -11.63 -9.62
CA TRP A 120 10.22 -11.92 -8.41
C TRP A 120 9.71 -11.11 -7.20
N ASN A 121 9.24 -11.83 -6.16
CA ASN A 121 8.72 -11.30 -4.90
C ASN A 121 7.59 -10.25 -5.00
N GLY A 122 6.90 -10.15 -6.13
CA GLY A 122 5.86 -9.13 -6.32
C GLY A 122 6.40 -7.69 -6.27
N LEU A 123 7.68 -7.50 -6.57
CA LEU A 123 8.32 -6.20 -6.58
C LEU A 123 7.75 -5.34 -7.71
N TYR A 124 7.50 -4.07 -7.42
CA TYR A 124 7.30 -3.04 -8.44
C TYR A 124 8.59 -2.24 -8.59
N ARG A 125 9.22 -2.31 -9.77
CA ARG A 125 10.44 -1.56 -10.10
C ARG A 125 10.44 -1.21 -11.58
N VAL A 126 10.77 0.03 -11.87
CA VAL A 126 10.92 0.57 -13.22
C VAL A 126 12.38 1.02 -13.45
N ASN A 127 12.79 1.09 -14.71
CA ASN A 127 14.04 1.74 -15.11
C ASN A 127 13.87 3.27 -15.19
N ARG A 128 14.91 3.99 -15.62
CA ARG A 128 14.88 5.46 -15.78
C ARG A 128 13.87 5.92 -16.81
N GLU A 129 13.53 5.07 -17.76
CA GLU A 129 12.51 5.29 -18.79
C GLU A 129 11.09 4.94 -18.33
N GLY A 130 10.90 4.59 -17.04
CA GLY A 130 9.60 4.24 -16.47
C GLY A 130 9.08 2.84 -16.85
N ALA A 131 9.89 2.02 -17.53
CA ALA A 131 9.50 0.68 -17.93
C ALA A 131 9.75 -0.36 -16.83
N PHE A 132 8.72 -1.15 -16.51
CA PHE A 132 8.80 -2.26 -15.56
C PHE A 132 9.91 -3.27 -15.94
N ASN A 133 10.86 -3.52 -15.04
CA ASN A 133 12.08 -4.28 -15.33
C ASN A 133 12.37 -5.44 -14.36
N VAL A 134 11.37 -5.91 -13.60
CA VAL A 134 11.54 -7.05 -12.69
C VAL A 134 11.56 -8.36 -13.49
N PRO A 135 12.49 -9.30 -13.23
CA PRO A 135 12.47 -10.62 -13.85
C PRO A 135 11.29 -11.46 -13.35
N MET A 136 10.96 -12.51 -14.10
CA MET A 136 9.98 -13.51 -13.66
C MET A 136 10.47 -14.15 -12.35
N GLY A 137 9.57 -14.42 -11.41
CA GLY A 137 9.88 -15.19 -10.21
C GLY A 137 10.09 -16.67 -10.53
N SER A 138 10.69 -17.41 -9.60
CA SER A 138 10.68 -18.88 -9.63
C SER A 138 9.31 -19.38 -9.17
N PHE A 139 8.67 -20.23 -9.96
CA PHE A 139 7.41 -20.87 -9.58
C PHE A 139 7.56 -22.38 -9.72
N ASP A 140 7.42 -23.10 -8.61
CA ASP A 140 7.12 -24.54 -8.61
C ASP A 140 5.60 -24.78 -8.77
N ALA A 141 4.78 -23.73 -8.66
CA ALA A 141 3.33 -23.79 -8.79
C ALA A 141 2.77 -22.55 -9.51
N THR A 142 1.78 -22.79 -10.37
CA THR A 142 0.95 -21.78 -11.04
C THR A 142 0.47 -20.72 -10.02
N PRO A 143 0.65 -19.41 -10.26
CA PRO A 143 0.15 -18.37 -9.36
C PRO A 143 -1.34 -18.59 -9.09
N ASP A 144 -1.66 -18.87 -7.83
CA ASP A 144 -3.01 -19.18 -7.38
C ASP A 144 -4.05 -18.19 -7.93
N PHE A 145 -5.02 -18.74 -8.66
CA PHE A 145 -6.12 -18.04 -9.32
C PHE A 145 -7.21 -17.55 -8.36
N GLN A 146 -7.02 -17.67 -7.04
CA GLN A 146 -7.76 -16.89 -6.02
C GLN A 146 -7.78 -15.37 -6.31
N VAL A 147 -6.95 -14.86 -7.23
CA VAL A 147 -7.04 -13.49 -7.75
C VAL A 147 -8.45 -13.15 -8.25
N ALA A 148 -9.19 -14.07 -8.88
CA ALA A 148 -10.53 -13.76 -9.38
C ALA A 148 -11.50 -13.38 -8.25
N GLU A 149 -11.59 -14.21 -7.20
CA GLU A 149 -12.41 -13.93 -6.03
C GLU A 149 -11.95 -12.68 -5.28
N ARG A 150 -10.62 -12.50 -5.12
CA ARG A 150 -10.04 -11.30 -4.52
C ARG A 150 -10.37 -10.04 -5.31
N LEU A 151 -10.38 -10.10 -6.64
CA LEU A 151 -10.73 -8.98 -7.50
C LEU A 151 -12.22 -8.61 -7.39
N ILE A 152 -13.11 -9.59 -7.28
CA ILE A 152 -14.54 -9.34 -7.03
C ILE A 152 -14.76 -8.75 -5.64
N ALA A 153 -14.12 -9.30 -4.60
CA ALA A 153 -14.19 -8.77 -3.24
C ALA A 153 -13.62 -7.34 -3.18
N ALA A 154 -12.49 -7.10 -3.85
CA ALA A 154 -11.89 -5.77 -3.96
C ALA A 154 -12.80 -4.79 -4.72
N GLN A 155 -13.44 -5.21 -5.81
CA GLN A 155 -14.40 -4.37 -6.54
C GLN A 155 -15.51 -3.87 -5.62
N ARG A 156 -16.07 -4.76 -4.79
CA ARG A 156 -17.13 -4.42 -3.81
C ARG A 156 -16.61 -3.43 -2.77
N ALA A 157 -15.46 -3.72 -2.14
CA ALA A 157 -14.86 -2.86 -1.13
C ALA A 157 -14.53 -1.46 -1.68
N LEU A 158 -14.00 -1.37 -2.90
CA LEU A 158 -13.57 -0.12 -3.52
C LEU A 158 -14.73 0.81 -3.91
N GLN A 159 -16.00 0.35 -3.89
CA GLN A 159 -17.14 1.22 -4.21
C GLN A 159 -17.30 2.39 -3.24
N SER A 160 -16.88 2.21 -1.98
CA SER A 160 -16.93 3.28 -0.96
C SER A 160 -15.75 4.27 -1.04
N ALA A 161 -14.81 4.03 -1.94
CA ALA A 161 -13.55 4.77 -2.03
C ALA A 161 -13.51 5.73 -3.22
N THR A 162 -13.09 6.97 -2.94
CA THR A 162 -12.52 7.87 -3.94
C THR A 162 -11.06 7.48 -4.14
N ILE A 163 -10.62 7.25 -5.38
CA ILE A 163 -9.28 6.75 -5.69
C ILE A 163 -8.60 7.75 -6.63
N LEU A 164 -7.49 8.35 -6.21
CA LEU A 164 -6.80 9.45 -6.93
C LEU A 164 -5.31 9.16 -7.12
N CYS A 165 -4.77 9.57 -8.27
CA CYS A 165 -3.33 9.56 -8.53
C CYS A 165 -2.81 10.98 -8.27
N GLN A 166 -2.11 11.17 -7.16
CA GLN A 166 -1.67 12.49 -6.69
C GLN A 166 -0.55 12.32 -5.65
N ASP A 167 0.13 13.43 -5.33
CA ASP A 167 1.08 13.46 -4.22
C ASP A 167 0.35 13.29 -2.88
N PHE A 168 1.07 12.86 -1.85
CA PHE A 168 0.48 12.66 -0.53
C PHE A 168 -0.03 13.97 0.09
N GLU A 169 0.62 15.12 -0.19
CA GLU A 169 0.19 16.42 0.34
C GLU A 169 -1.19 16.81 -0.21
N ASP A 170 -1.46 16.55 -1.48
CA ASP A 170 -2.76 16.84 -2.11
C ASP A 170 -3.90 16.04 -1.45
N ALA A 171 -3.62 14.78 -1.08
CA ALA A 171 -4.56 13.94 -0.36
C ALA A 171 -4.82 14.47 1.06
N ILE A 172 -3.75 14.89 1.75
CA ILE A 172 -3.78 15.43 3.12
C ILE A 172 -4.51 16.78 3.18
N GLN A 173 -4.32 17.66 2.18
CA GLN A 173 -5.00 18.96 2.11
C GLN A 173 -6.52 18.81 2.05
N ARG A 174 -7.02 17.71 1.47
CA ARG A 174 -8.46 17.42 1.41
C ARG A 174 -9.05 16.94 2.74
N ALA A 175 -8.24 16.62 3.75
CA ALA A 175 -8.70 16.09 5.03
C ALA A 175 -9.47 17.16 5.84
N LYS A 176 -10.55 16.73 6.50
CA LYS A 176 -11.42 17.56 7.33
C LYS A 176 -11.39 17.08 8.80
N PRO A 177 -11.77 17.94 9.76
CA PRO A 177 -11.88 17.51 11.16
C PRO A 177 -12.69 16.22 11.29
N GLY A 178 -12.19 15.26 12.09
CA GLY A 178 -12.80 13.95 12.28
C GLY A 178 -12.42 12.88 11.24
N ASP A 179 -11.72 13.23 10.15
CA ASP A 179 -11.10 12.25 9.25
C ASP A 179 -9.95 11.51 9.98
N THR A 180 -9.73 10.26 9.60
CA THR A 180 -8.58 9.45 10.02
C THR A 180 -7.62 9.32 8.86
N VAL A 181 -6.36 9.69 9.04
CA VAL A 181 -5.32 9.62 8.02
C VAL A 181 -4.27 8.59 8.41
N TYR A 182 -4.13 7.55 7.59
CA TYR A 182 -3.09 6.54 7.73
C TYR A 182 -1.96 6.81 6.73
N LEU A 183 -0.75 7.00 7.26
CA LEU A 183 0.45 7.37 6.51
C LEU A 183 1.46 6.21 6.57
N ASP A 184 1.82 5.64 5.42
CA ASP A 184 2.82 4.58 5.31
C ASP A 184 3.81 4.89 4.18
N PRO A 185 4.67 5.90 4.35
CA PRO A 185 5.58 6.34 3.30
C PRO A 185 6.65 5.27 3.00
N PRO A 186 7.32 5.34 1.84
CA PRO A 186 8.54 4.58 1.62
C PRO A 186 9.57 4.85 2.73
N TYR A 187 10.20 3.79 3.22
CA TYR A 187 11.18 3.91 4.32
C TYR A 187 12.49 4.49 3.79
N THR A 188 12.76 5.74 4.17
CA THR A 188 13.99 6.46 3.85
C THR A 188 14.58 7.02 5.14
N VAL A 189 15.88 6.80 5.35
CA VAL A 189 16.63 7.32 6.49
C VAL A 189 17.86 8.05 5.97
N ALA A 190 18.28 9.10 6.68
CA ALA A 190 19.53 9.78 6.38
C ALA A 190 20.71 8.79 6.45
N HIS A 191 21.47 8.68 5.35
CA HIS A 191 22.79 8.04 5.27
C HIS A 191 22.90 6.56 5.71
N LYS A 192 22.32 5.63 4.93
CA LYS A 192 22.75 4.21 4.96
C LYS A 192 22.92 3.61 3.55
N ASN A 193 24.09 3.00 3.31
CA ASN A 193 24.46 2.32 2.06
C ASN A 193 23.77 0.94 1.91
N ASN A 194 22.44 0.89 1.88
CA ASN A 194 21.70 -0.29 1.45
C ASN A 194 21.02 0.00 0.10
N GLY A 195 21.18 -0.88 -0.89
CA GLY A 195 20.67 -0.65 -2.25
C GLY A 195 19.15 -0.40 -2.31
N PHE A 196 18.38 -0.98 -1.39
CA PHE A 196 16.94 -0.73 -1.26
C PHE A 196 16.61 0.66 -0.70
N LEU A 197 17.41 1.16 0.25
CA LEU A 197 17.26 2.52 0.79
C LEU A 197 17.58 3.59 -0.27
N ARG A 198 18.58 3.34 -1.12
CA ARG A 198 18.90 4.23 -2.25
C ARG A 198 17.77 4.33 -3.28
N TYR A 199 17.06 3.22 -3.55
CA TYR A 199 15.89 3.26 -4.43
C TYR A 199 14.75 4.06 -3.80
N ASN A 200 14.47 3.85 -2.50
CA ASN A 200 13.47 4.63 -1.80
C ASN A 200 13.81 6.12 -1.77
N GLU A 201 15.09 6.50 -1.63
CA GLU A 201 15.53 7.90 -1.65
C GLU A 201 15.25 8.60 -2.99
N LEU A 202 15.25 7.87 -4.11
CA LEU A 202 14.85 8.40 -5.42
C LEU A 202 13.33 8.59 -5.55
N VAL A 203 12.54 7.82 -4.80
CA VAL A 203 11.06 7.84 -4.86
C VAL A 203 10.46 8.72 -3.76
N PHE A 204 11.13 8.82 -2.61
CA PHE A 204 10.73 9.54 -1.41
C PHE A 204 11.98 9.91 -0.60
N SER A 205 12.43 11.15 -0.73
CA SER A 205 13.66 11.65 -0.14
C SER A 205 13.53 11.92 1.37
N TRP A 206 14.65 12.24 2.03
CA TRP A 206 14.60 12.75 3.39
C TRP A 206 13.82 14.07 3.50
N TYR A 207 13.90 14.93 2.48
CA TYR A 207 13.10 16.14 2.41
C TYR A 207 11.60 15.83 2.36
N ASP A 208 11.20 14.76 1.69
CA ASP A 208 9.80 14.30 1.68
C ASP A 208 9.36 13.75 3.06
N GLN A 209 10.27 13.13 3.83
CA GLN A 209 10.00 12.76 5.23
C GLN A 209 9.74 14.01 6.09
N GLN A 210 10.48 15.09 5.88
CA GLN A 210 10.29 16.37 6.58
C GLN A 210 8.95 17.01 6.20
N ARG A 211 8.64 17.07 4.89
CA ARG A 211 7.33 17.52 4.37
C ARG A 211 6.17 16.74 4.99
N LEU A 212 6.27 15.42 5.02
CA LEU A 212 5.26 14.54 5.63
C LEU A 212 5.08 14.81 7.13
N ALA A 213 6.17 15.04 7.87
CA ALA A 213 6.09 15.35 9.29
C ALA A 213 5.38 16.69 9.55
N LEU A 214 5.63 17.71 8.73
CA LEU A 214 4.91 18.99 8.79
C LEU A 214 3.42 18.80 8.45
N ALA A 215 3.11 18.06 7.40
CA ALA A 215 1.74 17.75 7.00
C ALA A 215 0.98 16.97 8.10
N ALA A 216 1.65 16.02 8.77
CA ALA A 216 1.07 15.27 9.88
C ALA A 216 0.75 16.16 11.09
N ARG A 217 1.59 17.16 11.42
CA ARG A 217 1.31 18.14 12.47
C ARG A 217 0.09 18.99 12.13
N ALA A 218 0.03 19.50 10.90
CA ALA A 218 -1.11 20.28 10.42
C ALA A 218 -2.43 19.48 10.45
N LEU A 219 -2.39 18.19 10.12
CA LEU A 219 -3.55 17.29 10.24
C LEU A 219 -4.04 17.18 11.69
N ARG A 220 -3.13 16.97 12.64
CA ARG A 220 -3.46 16.91 14.06
C ARG A 220 -4.10 18.21 14.54
N GLU A 221 -3.52 19.36 14.19
CA GLU A 221 -4.05 20.69 14.56
C GLU A 221 -5.45 20.94 13.96
N ARG A 222 -5.71 20.38 12.76
CA ARG A 222 -7.03 20.41 12.12
C ARG A 222 -8.06 19.48 12.78
N GLY A 223 -7.69 18.70 13.80
CA GLY A 223 -8.58 17.74 14.46
C GLY A 223 -8.77 16.44 13.68
N CYS A 224 -7.80 16.05 12.84
CA CYS A 224 -7.76 14.72 12.23
C CYS A 224 -7.03 13.73 13.15
N MET A 225 -7.45 12.47 13.13
CA MET A 225 -6.66 11.40 13.74
C MET A 225 -5.56 10.96 12.77
N VAL A 226 -4.30 11.05 13.18
CA VAL A 226 -3.15 10.67 12.36
C VAL A 226 -2.55 9.38 12.92
N ILE A 227 -2.36 8.41 12.04
CA ILE A 227 -1.69 7.15 12.33
C ILE A 227 -0.60 7.00 11.28
N LEU A 228 0.64 6.74 11.70
CA LEU A 228 1.77 6.63 10.80
C LEU A 228 2.63 5.41 11.16
N SER A 229 3.02 4.64 10.15
CA SER A 229 4.04 3.60 10.29
C SER A 229 5.33 4.00 9.59
N ASN A 230 6.47 3.76 10.23
CA ASN A 230 7.77 4.04 9.65
C ASN A 230 8.86 3.14 10.25
N VAL A 231 10.08 3.22 9.73
CA VAL A 231 11.24 2.51 10.26
C VAL A 231 11.63 3.04 11.66
N ASP A 232 12.08 2.16 12.56
CA ASP A 232 12.69 2.54 13.85
C ASP A 232 14.07 3.17 13.62
N HIS A 233 14.09 4.51 13.56
CA HIS A 233 15.29 5.31 13.37
C HIS A 233 15.21 6.60 14.21
N PRO A 234 16.29 7.02 14.90
CA PRO A 234 16.29 8.23 15.71
C PRO A 234 15.84 9.49 14.95
N GLY A 235 16.37 9.69 13.73
CA GLY A 235 15.97 10.82 12.90
C GLY A 235 14.47 10.83 12.56
N ILE A 236 13.84 9.67 12.40
CA ILE A 236 12.37 9.61 12.20
C ILE A 236 11.67 9.96 13.51
N ALA A 237 12.09 9.40 14.64
CA ALA A 237 11.51 9.72 15.94
C ALA A 237 11.62 11.24 16.25
N ASP A 238 12.73 11.88 15.88
CA ASP A 238 12.93 13.32 16.03
C ASP A 238 11.93 14.16 15.21
N LEU A 239 11.59 13.74 13.99
CA LEU A 239 10.59 14.43 13.15
C LEU A 239 9.19 14.42 13.79
N TYR A 240 8.86 13.42 14.59
CA TYR A 240 7.54 13.25 15.19
C TYR A 240 7.52 13.53 16.70
N LYS A 241 8.43 14.37 17.22
CA LYS A 241 8.36 14.88 18.60
C LYS A 241 6.97 15.48 18.89
N GLY A 242 6.43 15.13 20.05
CA GLY A 242 5.08 15.53 20.46
C GLY A 242 3.97 14.60 19.96
N PHE A 243 4.25 13.63 19.08
CA PHE A 243 3.36 12.50 18.82
C PHE A 243 3.67 11.38 19.81
N ARG A 244 2.72 10.46 19.98
CA ARG A 244 2.98 9.21 20.67
C ARG A 244 3.71 8.26 19.72
N ILE A 245 4.81 7.68 20.18
CA ILE A 245 5.65 6.77 19.39
C ILE A 245 5.71 5.43 20.10
N LYS A 246 5.28 4.36 19.43
CA LYS A 246 5.35 2.99 19.93
C LYS A 246 6.24 2.16 19.02
N LYS A 247 7.23 1.48 19.60
CA LYS A 247 8.05 0.50 18.90
C LYS A 247 7.28 -0.82 18.78
N LEU A 248 7.25 -1.37 17.57
CA LEU A 248 6.62 -2.64 17.27
C LEU A 248 7.66 -3.58 16.66
N GLU A 249 7.72 -4.79 17.19
CA GLU A 249 8.60 -5.82 16.67
C GLU A 249 7.87 -6.71 15.67
N ARG A 250 8.58 -7.11 14.62
CA ARG A 250 8.13 -8.14 13.70
C ARG A 250 9.30 -8.91 13.12
N ARG A 251 9.00 -10.07 12.55
CA ARG A 251 9.98 -10.82 11.75
C ARG A 251 10.12 -10.20 10.36
N SER A 252 11.35 -10.02 9.89
CA SER A 252 11.63 -9.56 8.54
C SER A 252 11.09 -10.54 7.48
N LEU A 253 10.53 -10.00 6.40
CA LEU A 253 10.04 -10.79 5.26
C LEU A 253 11.03 -10.84 4.09
N VAL A 254 12.18 -10.16 4.20
CA VAL A 254 13.13 -9.93 3.10
C VAL A 254 14.23 -11.00 3.02
N ALA A 255 14.37 -11.86 4.04
CA ALA A 255 15.32 -12.97 4.00
C ALA A 255 14.74 -14.17 3.22
N GLY A 256 15.51 -14.68 2.25
CA GLY A 256 15.15 -15.86 1.44
C GLY A 256 15.01 -17.15 2.24
N GLU A 257 15.59 -17.23 3.45
CA GLU A 257 15.45 -18.35 4.39
C GLU A 257 14.65 -17.94 5.63
N THR A 258 13.70 -18.77 6.05
CA THR A 258 12.84 -18.56 7.23
C THR A 258 13.63 -18.49 8.54
N THR A 259 14.73 -19.24 8.65
CA THR A 259 15.61 -19.34 9.82
C THR A 259 16.54 -18.12 9.98
N LYS A 260 16.73 -17.31 8.94
CA LYS A 260 17.54 -16.07 8.95
C LYS A 260 16.70 -14.80 9.09
N ARG A 261 15.37 -14.91 9.31
CA ARG A 261 14.48 -13.76 9.47
C ARG A 261 14.74 -13.05 10.80
N ARG A 262 15.58 -12.02 10.75
CA ARG A 262 15.88 -11.15 11.89
C ARG A 262 14.60 -10.47 12.41
N LEU A 263 14.51 -10.32 13.73
CA LEU A 263 13.60 -9.36 14.36
C LEU A 263 13.97 -7.96 13.88
N ILE A 264 12.98 -7.23 13.39
CA ILE A 264 13.11 -5.82 13.02
C ILE A 264 12.05 -5.03 13.76
N THR A 265 12.39 -3.78 14.04
CA THR A 265 11.52 -2.86 14.77
C THR A 265 11.02 -1.78 13.82
N GLU A 266 9.73 -1.47 13.93
CA GLU A 266 9.07 -0.37 13.21
C GLU A 266 8.39 0.56 14.23
N LEU A 267 8.23 1.84 13.89
CA LEU A 267 7.51 2.80 14.70
C LEU A 267 6.05 2.85 14.25
N LEU A 268 5.14 2.79 15.22
CA LEU A 268 3.77 3.23 15.10
C LEU A 268 3.64 4.57 15.80
N ILE A 269 3.27 5.60 15.06
CA ILE A 269 3.22 7.00 15.50
C ILE A 269 1.77 7.47 15.42
N THR A 270 1.24 8.04 16.50
CA THR A 270 -0.17 8.46 16.57
C THR A 270 -0.32 9.88 17.12
N SER A 271 -1.31 10.64 16.60
CA SER A 271 -1.56 12.02 17.05
C SER A 271 -2.19 12.10 18.45
N PHE A 272 -2.82 11.03 18.93
CA PHE A 272 -3.36 10.92 20.29
C PHE A 272 -2.31 10.40 21.26
N LEU A 273 -2.34 10.94 22.49
CA LEU A 273 -1.32 10.69 23.52
C LEU A 273 -1.69 9.55 24.50
N THR A 274 -2.95 9.13 24.55
CA THR A 274 -3.47 8.06 25.42
C THR A 274 -4.14 6.94 24.62
N ASP A 275 -4.35 5.76 25.23
CA ASP A 275 -4.99 4.59 24.60
C ASP A 275 -6.53 4.65 24.58
N GLU A 276 -7.14 5.76 25.01
CA GLU A 276 -8.60 5.97 25.07
C GLU A 276 -9.29 5.72 23.74
#